data_AF-A0A330L4E1-F1
#
_entry.id   AF-A0A330L4E1-F1
#
_cell.length_a   1.000
_cell.length_b   1.000
_cell.length_c   1.000
_cell.angle_alpha   90.00
_cell.angle_beta   90.00
_cell.angle_gamma   90.00
#
_symmetry.space_group_name_H-M   'P 1'
#
loop_
_entity.id
_entity.type
_entity.pdbx_description
1 polymer ?
#
loop_
_entity_poly.entity_id
_entity_poly.type
_entity_poly.pdbx_seq_one_letter_code
_entity_poly.pdbx_strand_id
1 'polypeptide(L)'
;MASPRTLMSYLQTPMAPWSSLLVIPAGTTAAALAKAPAGFALRVIHGKKCSAPAGLFTEFARALEFPDYFGHNWDAMEECLADLEWLPAKGYVLLLTDAQAVLADDEDEYETLLEILSDAGEAWSQGQASGGSKAIAFHTLFAVSHQEAPKRKHWGIEPAPMPDLHPPTKGRSSRPSKNGRAPQ
;
A
#
# COMPACT_ATOMS: atom_id res chain seq x y z
N MET A 1 -24.98 -11.34 -7.31
CA MET A 1 -24.26 -10.14 -7.73
C MET A 1 -23.34 -9.76 -6.57
N ALA A 2 -22.02 -9.89 -6.73
CA ALA A 2 -21.08 -9.51 -5.69
C ALA A 2 -21.05 -7.97 -5.58
N SER A 3 -21.22 -7.43 -4.37
CA SER A 3 -21.12 -5.99 -4.14
C SER A 3 -19.75 -5.47 -4.58
N PRO A 4 -19.65 -4.23 -5.09
CA PRO A 4 -18.35 -3.62 -5.38
C PRO A 4 -17.51 -3.61 -4.09
N ARG A 5 -16.34 -4.27 -4.13
CA ARG A 5 -15.38 -4.25 -3.03
C ARG A 5 -14.76 -2.87 -2.95
N THR A 6 -14.86 -2.21 -1.80
CA THR A 6 -14.12 -0.98 -1.52
C THR A 6 -12.69 -1.33 -1.11
N LEU A 7 -11.74 -0.41 -1.30
CA LEU A 7 -10.35 -0.61 -0.84
C LEU A 7 -10.30 -0.98 0.65
N MET A 8 -11.11 -0.34 1.49
CA MET A 8 -11.18 -0.65 2.93
C MET A 8 -11.60 -2.10 3.20
N SER A 9 -12.66 -2.57 2.53
CA SER A 9 -13.13 -3.96 2.70
C SER A 9 -12.12 -4.98 2.21
N TYR A 10 -11.39 -4.67 1.14
CA TYR A 10 -10.34 -5.51 0.59
C TYR A 10 -9.15 -5.63 1.54
N LEU A 11 -8.68 -4.52 2.11
CA LEU A 11 -7.55 -4.54 3.05
C LEU A 11 -7.83 -5.34 4.33
N GLN A 12 -9.10 -5.65 4.63
CA GLN A 12 -9.48 -6.45 5.81
C GLN A 12 -9.57 -7.95 5.52
N THR A 13 -9.53 -8.37 4.25
CA THR A 13 -9.67 -9.78 3.89
C THR A 13 -8.31 -10.45 3.80
N PRO A 14 -8.02 -11.52 4.55
CA PRO A 14 -6.79 -12.29 4.40
C PRO A 14 -6.88 -13.18 3.15
N MET A 15 -6.98 -12.56 1.98
CA MET A 15 -7.08 -13.22 0.68
C MET A 15 -6.32 -12.46 -0.40
N ALA A 16 -5.76 -13.22 -1.34
CA ALA A 16 -5.14 -12.67 -2.55
C ALA A 16 -6.11 -11.78 -3.36
N PRO A 17 -5.59 -10.81 -4.15
CA PRO A 17 -4.16 -10.53 -4.34
C PRO A 17 -3.51 -9.85 -3.13
N TRP A 18 -2.25 -10.20 -2.83
CA TRP A 18 -1.49 -9.63 -1.70
C TRP A 18 -0.85 -8.31 -2.06
N SER A 19 -0.47 -8.14 -3.33
CA SER A 19 0.07 -6.90 -3.88
C SER A 19 -0.92 -6.32 -4.89
N SER A 20 -1.14 -5.00 -4.87
CA SER A 20 -2.06 -4.34 -5.81
C SER A 20 -1.63 -2.92 -6.17
N LEU A 21 -1.89 -2.52 -7.41
CA LEU A 21 -1.54 -1.20 -7.93
C LEU A 21 -2.58 -0.15 -7.54
N LEU A 22 -2.17 0.86 -6.79
CA LEU A 22 -3.00 2.02 -6.43
C LEU A 22 -2.62 3.22 -7.30
N VAL A 23 -3.42 3.49 -8.33
CA VAL A 23 -3.23 4.67 -9.19
C VAL A 23 -3.81 5.90 -8.52
N ILE A 24 -2.96 6.87 -8.20
CA ILE A 24 -3.31 8.11 -7.50
C ILE A 24 -3.79 9.15 -8.52
N PRO A 25 -5.04 9.64 -8.41
CA PRO A 25 -5.54 10.73 -9.24
C PRO A 25 -4.80 12.04 -8.95
N ALA A 26 -4.77 12.94 -9.95
CA ALA A 26 -4.21 14.27 -9.78
C ALA A 26 -4.88 15.04 -8.62
N GLY A 27 -4.09 15.73 -7.80
CA GLY A 27 -4.58 16.51 -6.67
C GLY A 27 -4.90 15.70 -5.41
N THR A 28 -4.59 14.40 -5.39
CA THR A 28 -4.72 13.52 -4.21
C THR A 28 -3.36 12.93 -3.81
N THR A 29 -3.23 12.46 -2.57
CA THR A 29 -2.03 11.79 -2.06
C THR A 29 -2.29 10.31 -1.79
N ALA A 30 -1.25 9.47 -1.86
CA ALA A 30 -1.34 8.05 -1.52
C ALA A 30 -1.93 7.83 -0.12
N ALA A 31 -1.46 8.61 0.86
CA ALA A 31 -1.92 8.54 2.25
C ALA A 31 -3.41 8.91 2.43
N ALA A 32 -3.96 9.77 1.56
CA ALA A 32 -5.39 10.10 1.61
C ALA A 32 -6.27 8.92 1.14
N LEU A 33 -5.77 8.09 0.24
CA LEU A 33 -6.48 6.95 -0.35
C LEU A 33 -6.27 5.66 0.45
N ALA A 34 -5.04 5.38 0.88
CA ALA A 34 -4.66 4.17 1.60
C ALA A 34 -4.80 4.37 3.11
N LYS A 35 -6.05 4.40 3.61
CA LYS A 35 -6.33 4.37 5.05
C LYS A 35 -6.37 2.93 5.53
N ALA A 36 -5.60 2.63 6.57
CA ALA A 36 -5.65 1.33 7.20
C ALA A 36 -6.92 1.15 8.05
N PRO A 37 -7.49 -0.06 8.10
CA PRO A 37 -8.57 -0.40 9.03
C PRO A 37 -8.14 -0.21 10.49
N ALA A 38 -9.11 -0.10 11.40
CA ALA A 38 -8.82 0.09 12.82
C ALA A 38 -8.00 -1.09 13.40
N GLY A 39 -6.86 -0.78 14.01
CA GLY A 39 -5.94 -1.75 14.61
C GLY A 39 -4.98 -2.42 13.61
N PHE A 40 -4.99 -2.02 12.34
CA PHE A 40 -3.98 -2.43 11.37
C PHE A 40 -2.75 -1.51 11.47
N ALA A 41 -1.57 -2.07 11.21
CA ALA A 41 -0.36 -1.30 11.00
C ALA A 41 -0.29 -0.84 9.54
N LEU A 42 -0.25 0.48 9.32
CA LEU A 42 0.09 1.07 8.03
C LEU A 42 1.57 1.46 8.06
N ARG A 43 2.38 0.93 7.14
CA ARG A 43 3.79 1.28 6.98
C ARG A 43 4.08 1.84 5.60
N VAL A 44 4.72 3.00 5.56
CA VAL A 44 5.06 3.70 4.32
C VAL A 44 6.50 3.42 3.95
N ILE A 45 6.69 2.94 2.72
CA ILE A 45 7.98 2.60 2.11
C ILE A 45 8.16 3.55 0.93
N HIS A 46 9.26 4.31 0.93
CA HIS A 46 9.50 5.31 -0.11
C HIS A 46 10.19 4.66 -1.31
N GLY A 47 9.45 4.41 -2.39
CA GLY A 47 9.96 3.70 -3.57
C GLY A 47 11.16 4.37 -4.25
N LYS A 48 11.30 5.69 -4.13
CA LYS A 48 12.51 6.42 -4.60
C LYS A 48 13.81 6.01 -3.90
N LYS A 49 13.73 5.38 -2.73
CA LYS A 49 14.88 4.82 -2.02
C LYS A 49 15.11 3.34 -2.34
N CYS A 50 14.20 2.71 -3.08
CA CYS A 50 14.19 1.30 -3.41
C CYS A 50 14.61 1.05 -4.87
N SER A 51 15.45 1.90 -5.46
CA SER A 51 15.89 1.76 -6.86
C SER A 51 16.87 0.60 -7.07
N ALA A 52 17.44 0.06 -5.99
CA ALA A 52 18.31 -1.11 -5.99
C ALA A 52 18.08 -1.92 -4.69
N PRO A 53 18.41 -3.23 -4.65
CA PRO A 53 18.11 -4.11 -3.52
C PRO A 53 18.62 -3.58 -2.18
N ALA A 54 19.86 -3.08 -2.10
CA ALA A 54 20.42 -2.53 -0.86
C ALA A 54 19.58 -1.37 -0.27
N GLY A 55 19.09 -0.48 -1.14
CA GLY A 55 18.22 0.63 -0.73
C GLY A 55 16.82 0.15 -0.33
N LEU A 56 16.30 -0.85 -1.05
CA LEU A 56 15.04 -1.51 -0.74
C LEU A 56 15.08 -2.16 0.65
N PHE A 57 16.08 -2.99 0.93
CA PHE A 57 16.26 -3.66 2.22
C PHE A 57 16.34 -2.64 3.37
N THR A 58 17.09 -1.57 3.17
CA THR A 58 17.22 -0.49 4.16
C THR A 58 15.88 0.20 4.44
N GLU A 59 15.10 0.48 3.39
CA GLU A 59 13.83 1.18 3.54
C GLU A 59 12.73 0.28 4.12
N PHE A 60 12.70 -1.02 3.77
CA PHE A 60 11.81 -2.00 4.41
C PHE A 60 12.15 -2.16 5.89
N ALA A 61 13.43 -2.37 6.23
CA ALA A 61 13.87 -2.48 7.62
C ALA A 61 13.49 -1.24 8.44
N ARG A 62 13.69 -0.04 7.89
CA ARG A 62 13.28 1.22 8.53
C ARG A 62 11.76 1.33 8.69
N ALA A 63 10.99 0.94 7.68
CA ALA A 63 9.54 1.09 7.70
C ALA A 63 8.86 0.07 8.63
N LEU A 64 9.36 -1.15 8.68
CA LEU A 64 8.80 -2.25 9.47
C LEU A 64 9.51 -2.47 10.81
N GLU A 65 10.48 -1.61 11.13
CA GLU A 65 11.24 -1.67 12.37
C GLU A 65 11.91 -3.03 12.54
N PHE A 66 12.50 -3.55 11.45
CA PHE A 66 13.20 -4.85 11.47
C PHE A 66 14.32 -4.84 12.53
N PRO A 67 14.60 -6.00 13.15
CA PRO A 67 15.64 -6.12 14.16
C PRO A 67 17.03 -5.73 13.65
N ASP A 68 17.90 -5.30 14.58
CA ASP A 68 19.28 -4.88 14.27
C ASP A 68 20.15 -5.98 13.63
N TYR A 69 19.75 -7.25 13.76
CA TYR A 69 20.43 -8.38 13.15
C TYR A 69 19.98 -8.68 11.70
N PHE A 70 19.10 -7.85 11.13
CA PHE A 70 18.60 -8.01 9.77
C PHE A 70 19.75 -8.11 8.75
N GLY A 71 19.75 -9.19 7.95
CA GLY A 71 20.87 -9.57 7.09
C GLY A 71 21.03 -8.75 5.79
N HIS A 72 20.13 -7.80 5.50
CA HIS A 72 20.14 -6.97 4.29
C HIS A 72 20.28 -7.77 2.98
N ASN A 73 19.51 -8.85 2.86
CA ASN A 73 19.40 -9.69 1.68
C ASN A 73 17.95 -10.21 1.54
N TRP A 74 17.66 -10.90 0.43
CA TRP A 74 16.31 -11.40 0.14
C TRP A 74 15.82 -12.45 1.14
N ASP A 75 16.65 -13.44 1.48
CA ASP A 75 16.30 -14.49 2.46
C ASP A 75 15.92 -13.86 3.82
N ALA A 76 16.72 -12.91 4.30
CA ALA A 76 16.45 -12.21 5.55
C ALA A 76 15.18 -11.35 5.47
N MET A 77 14.83 -10.82 4.29
CA MET A 77 13.62 -10.05 4.08
C MET A 77 12.39 -10.95 4.10
N GLU A 78 12.45 -12.10 3.44
CA GLU A 78 11.41 -13.12 3.49
C GLU A 78 11.15 -13.57 4.93
N GLU A 79 12.19 -13.92 5.67
CA GLU A 79 12.10 -14.31 7.08
C GLU A 79 11.45 -13.22 7.94
N CYS A 80 11.88 -11.96 7.80
CA CYS A 80 11.32 -10.86 8.58
C CYS A 80 9.88 -10.50 8.18
N LEU A 81 9.46 -10.77 6.94
CA LEU A 81 8.08 -10.52 6.52
C LEU A 81 7.13 -11.66 6.92
N ALA A 82 7.64 -12.89 7.00
CA ALA A 82 6.90 -14.05 7.48
C ALA A 82 6.57 -13.95 8.98
N ASP A 83 7.42 -13.28 9.77
CA ASP A 83 7.18 -13.05 11.20
C ASP A 83 7.51 -11.62 11.64
N LEU A 84 6.48 -10.91 12.09
CA LEU A 84 6.53 -9.52 12.56
C LEU A 84 6.20 -9.45 14.05
N GLU A 85 6.69 -10.40 14.85
CA GLU A 85 6.36 -10.49 16.28
C GLU A 85 6.66 -9.20 17.08
N TRP A 86 7.67 -8.42 16.67
CA TRP A 86 8.01 -7.13 17.28
C TRP A 86 7.05 -6.00 16.91
N LEU A 87 6.21 -6.20 15.89
CA LEU A 87 5.25 -5.22 15.39
C LEU A 87 3.80 -5.77 15.43
N PRO A 88 3.25 -6.12 16.60
CA PRO A 88 1.94 -6.75 16.67
C PRO A 88 0.81 -5.85 16.17
N ALA A 89 0.03 -6.35 15.20
CA ALA A 89 -1.14 -5.67 14.66
C ALA A 89 -2.29 -6.66 14.33
N LYS A 90 -3.50 -6.14 14.11
CA LYS A 90 -4.64 -6.95 13.62
C LYS A 90 -4.54 -7.30 12.13
N GLY A 91 -3.58 -6.69 11.44
CA GLY A 91 -3.33 -6.78 10.01
C GLY A 91 -2.33 -5.72 9.58
N TYR A 92 -1.74 -5.92 8.40
CA TYR A 92 -0.64 -5.12 7.89
C TYR A 92 -0.98 -4.56 6.52
N VAL A 93 -0.71 -3.28 6.34
CA VAL A 93 -0.78 -2.61 5.03
C VAL A 93 0.55 -1.93 4.79
N LEU A 94 1.26 -2.37 3.75
CA LEU A 94 2.45 -1.71 3.25
C LEU A 94 2.03 -0.75 2.13
N LEU A 95 2.45 0.50 2.20
CA LEU A 95 2.21 1.51 1.17
C LEU A 95 3.54 1.91 0.54
N LEU A 96 3.83 1.33 -0.63
CA LEU A 96 4.98 1.70 -1.45
C LEU A 96 4.65 2.95 -2.27
N THR A 97 5.19 4.12 -1.91
CA THR A 97 5.00 5.35 -2.70
C THR A 97 5.98 5.43 -3.85
N ASP A 98 5.65 6.19 -4.90
CA ASP A 98 6.50 6.32 -6.08
C ASP A 98 6.90 4.95 -6.66
N ALA A 99 5.94 4.03 -6.71
CA ALA A 99 6.17 2.62 -7.02
C ALA A 99 6.87 2.38 -8.37
N GLN A 100 6.78 3.32 -9.32
CA GLN A 100 7.48 3.28 -10.59
C GLN A 100 9.01 3.34 -10.46
N ALA A 101 9.52 3.81 -9.32
CA ALA A 101 10.96 3.94 -9.05
C ALA A 101 11.54 2.69 -8.36
N VAL A 102 10.69 1.77 -7.90
CA VAL A 102 11.10 0.56 -7.19
C VAL A 102 11.69 -0.41 -8.20
N LEU A 103 12.99 -0.70 -8.03
CA LEU A 103 13.76 -1.62 -8.88
C LEU A 103 13.49 -1.39 -10.38
N ALA A 104 13.45 -0.12 -10.79
CA ALA A 104 12.96 0.27 -12.12
C ALA A 104 13.89 -0.20 -13.26
N ASP A 105 15.16 -0.46 -12.94
CA ASP A 105 16.18 -0.89 -13.88
C ASP A 105 16.49 -2.40 -13.79
N ASP A 106 15.82 -3.13 -12.90
CA ASP A 106 16.05 -4.55 -12.64
C ASP A 106 14.72 -5.30 -12.44
N GLU A 107 14.24 -5.95 -13.50
CA GLU A 107 12.95 -6.64 -13.48
C GLU A 107 13.00 -7.95 -12.69
N ASP A 108 14.14 -8.67 -12.69
CA ASP A 108 14.29 -9.94 -11.98
C ASP A 108 14.24 -9.72 -10.46
N GLU A 109 14.90 -8.65 -9.97
CA GLU A 109 14.83 -8.23 -8.57
C GLU A 109 13.41 -7.75 -8.21
N TYR A 110 12.70 -7.09 -9.14
CA TYR A 110 11.32 -6.66 -8.91
C TYR A 110 10.34 -7.84 -8.85
N GLU A 111 10.51 -8.85 -9.70
CA GLU A 111 9.74 -10.10 -9.65
C GLU A 111 9.98 -10.82 -8.33
N THR A 112 11.25 -10.91 -7.89
CA THR A 112 11.62 -11.47 -6.58
C THR A 112 10.92 -10.74 -5.42
N LEU A 113 10.85 -9.41 -5.45
CA LEU A 113 10.08 -8.63 -4.47
C LEU A 113 8.60 -9.02 -4.45
N LEU A 114 7.98 -9.17 -5.62
CA LEU A 114 6.56 -9.51 -5.72
C LEU A 114 6.27 -10.91 -5.18
N GLU A 115 7.16 -11.87 -5.47
CA GLU A 115 7.09 -13.24 -4.94
C GLU A 115 7.15 -13.22 -3.40
N ILE A 116 8.17 -12.59 -2.82
CA ILE A 116 8.32 -12.50 -1.35
C ILE A 116 7.11 -11.83 -0.69
N LEU A 117 6.56 -10.76 -1.28
CA LEU A 117 5.35 -10.11 -0.76
C LEU A 117 4.10 -11.00 -0.88
N SER A 118 4.05 -11.84 -1.92
CA SER A 118 2.99 -12.83 -2.09
C SER A 118 3.08 -13.92 -1.03
N ASP A 119 4.27 -14.47 -0.82
CA ASP A 119 4.53 -15.53 0.15
C ASP A 119 4.26 -15.06 1.58
N ALA A 120 4.66 -13.83 1.92
CA ALA A 120 4.29 -13.20 3.19
C ALA A 120 2.77 -13.11 3.36
N GLY A 121 2.05 -12.62 2.34
CA GLY A 121 0.59 -12.54 2.35
C GLY A 121 -0.07 -13.90 2.59
N GLU A 122 0.40 -14.93 1.90
CA GLU A 122 -0.08 -16.29 2.06
C GLU A 122 0.19 -16.84 3.46
N ALA A 123 1.41 -16.70 3.98
CA ALA A 123 1.80 -17.15 5.31
C ALA A 123 0.91 -16.54 6.41
N TRP A 124 0.68 -15.22 6.37
CA TRP A 124 -0.20 -14.53 7.33
C TRP A 124 -1.66 -14.97 7.19
N SER A 125 -2.11 -15.34 5.98
CA SER A 125 -3.48 -15.80 5.74
C SER A 125 -3.76 -17.21 6.27
N GLN A 126 -2.75 -18.08 6.28
CA GLN A 126 -2.87 -19.46 6.76
C GLN A 126 -2.75 -19.54 8.30
N GLY A 127 -2.18 -18.51 8.91
CA GLY A 127 -1.90 -18.44 10.34
C GLY A 127 -0.61 -19.20 10.69
N GLN A 128 0.19 -18.65 11.60
CA GLN A 128 1.43 -19.29 12.01
C GLN A 128 1.13 -20.67 12.64
N ALA A 129 1.72 -21.73 12.09
CA ALA A 129 1.35 -23.13 12.31
C ALA A 129 1.52 -23.67 13.76
N SER A 130 1.89 -22.82 14.72
CA SER A 130 2.07 -23.19 16.12
C SER A 130 1.23 -22.29 17.04
N GLY A 131 -0.05 -22.61 17.21
CA GLY A 131 -0.86 -22.08 18.32
C GLY A 131 -1.95 -21.08 17.95
N GLY A 132 -2.89 -21.48 17.07
CA GLY A 132 -4.25 -20.92 17.06
C GLY A 132 -4.42 -19.47 16.58
N SER A 133 -3.41 -18.85 16.00
CA SER A 133 -3.55 -17.51 15.43
C SER A 133 -4.49 -17.52 14.23
N LYS A 134 -5.53 -16.68 14.30
CA LYS A 134 -6.48 -16.42 13.23
C LYS A 134 -5.75 -15.86 11.99
N ALA A 135 -6.22 -16.17 10.80
CA ALA A 135 -5.78 -15.55 9.55
C ALA A 135 -5.69 -14.01 9.67
N ILE A 136 -4.53 -13.45 9.34
CA ILE A 136 -4.23 -12.01 9.40
C ILE A 136 -4.11 -11.49 7.96
N ALA A 137 -4.72 -10.35 7.69
CA ALA A 137 -4.59 -9.70 6.38
C ALA A 137 -3.25 -8.97 6.29
N PHE A 138 -2.49 -9.26 5.23
CA PHE A 138 -1.24 -8.61 4.89
C PHE A 138 -1.32 -8.18 3.43
N HIS A 139 -1.31 -6.87 3.17
CA HIS A 139 -1.43 -6.31 1.81
C HIS A 139 -0.36 -5.27 1.53
N THR A 140 0.12 -5.25 0.29
CA THR A 140 1.01 -4.21 -0.23
C THR A 140 0.33 -3.43 -1.34
N LEU A 141 0.24 -2.11 -1.15
CA LEU A 141 -0.27 -1.18 -2.15
C LEU A 141 0.90 -0.46 -2.83
N PHE A 142 1.06 -0.71 -4.12
CA PHE A 142 2.03 -0.03 -4.99
C PHE A 142 1.38 1.26 -5.49
N ALA A 143 1.70 2.37 -4.84
CA ALA A 143 1.09 3.66 -5.11
C ALA A 143 1.88 4.44 -6.15
N VAL A 144 1.24 4.75 -7.27
CA VAL A 144 1.83 5.46 -8.40
C VAL A 144 0.89 6.55 -8.90
N SER A 145 1.41 7.70 -9.30
CA SER A 145 0.57 8.74 -9.91
C SER A 145 0.10 8.31 -11.30
N HIS A 146 -1.08 8.75 -11.74
CA HIS A 146 -1.57 8.47 -13.10
C HIS A 146 -0.57 8.90 -14.20
N GLN A 147 0.25 9.92 -13.94
CA GLN A 147 1.26 10.40 -14.90
C GLN A 147 2.50 9.49 -14.95
N GLU A 148 2.79 8.78 -13.88
CA GLU A 148 4.00 7.95 -13.75
C GLU A 148 3.73 6.47 -13.96
N ALA A 149 2.48 6.02 -13.86
CA ALA A 149 2.08 4.65 -14.11
C ALA A 149 2.59 4.08 -15.46
N PRO A 150 2.62 4.85 -16.57
CA PRO A 150 3.14 4.36 -17.85
C PRO A 150 4.67 4.20 -17.93
N LYS A 151 5.43 4.71 -16.94
CA LYS A 151 6.91 4.63 -16.97
C LYS A 151 7.42 3.21 -16.76
N ARG A 152 6.68 2.39 -16.00
CA ARG A 152 6.98 0.97 -15.81
C ARG A 152 6.18 0.17 -16.83
N LYS A 153 6.87 -0.68 -17.59
CA LYS A 153 6.25 -1.45 -18.69
C LYS A 153 5.34 -2.55 -18.15
N HIS A 154 5.81 -3.26 -17.12
CA HIS A 154 5.12 -4.40 -16.53
C HIS A 154 5.08 -4.24 -15.02
N TRP A 155 3.86 -4.31 -14.47
CA TRP A 155 3.63 -4.15 -13.03
C TRP A 155 3.57 -5.48 -12.30
N GLY A 156 3.21 -6.57 -12.98
CA GLY A 156 3.07 -7.90 -12.36
C GLY A 156 1.96 -8.00 -11.31
N ILE A 157 1.14 -6.96 -11.14
CA ILE A 157 0.12 -6.86 -10.09
C ILE A 157 -1.17 -6.26 -10.65
N GLU A 158 -2.30 -6.67 -10.07
CA GLU A 158 -3.62 -6.19 -10.47
C GLU A 158 -3.94 -4.81 -9.86
N PRO A 159 -4.79 -3.98 -10.49
CA PRO A 159 -5.27 -2.75 -9.89
C PRO A 159 -6.03 -3.01 -8.58
N ALA A 160 -5.73 -2.21 -7.56
CA ALA A 160 -6.47 -2.24 -6.30
C ALA A 160 -7.94 -1.84 -6.53
N PRO A 161 -8.89 -2.36 -5.73
CA PRO A 161 -10.28 -1.91 -5.77
C PRO A 161 -10.36 -0.39 -5.55
N MET A 162 -11.33 0.27 -6.20
CA MET A 162 -11.44 1.73 -6.14
C MET A 162 -11.40 2.22 -4.69
N PRO A 163 -10.54 3.19 -4.36
CA PRO A 163 -10.61 3.86 -3.08
C PRO A 163 -11.94 4.61 -2.99
N ASP A 164 -12.52 4.67 -1.77
CA ASP A 164 -13.75 5.42 -1.51
C ASP A 164 -13.48 6.92 -1.68
N LEU A 165 -13.50 7.38 -2.93
CA LEU A 165 -13.48 8.79 -3.27
C LEU A 165 -14.88 9.33 -2.96
N HIS A 166 -15.11 9.74 -1.71
CA HIS A 166 -16.22 10.65 -1.45
C HIS A 166 -16.02 11.88 -2.34
N PRO A 167 -17.00 12.26 -3.18
CA PRO A 167 -16.88 13.47 -3.96
C PRO A 167 -16.62 14.63 -3.00
N PRO A 168 -15.72 15.57 -3.32
CA PRO A 168 -15.57 16.77 -2.52
C PRO A 168 -16.96 17.41 -2.42
N THR A 169 -17.48 17.47 -1.20
CA THR A 169 -18.73 18.16 -0.90
C THR A 169 -18.58 19.56 -1.47
N LYS A 170 -19.26 19.85 -2.58
CA LYS A 170 -19.23 21.17 -3.20
C LYS A 170 -19.65 22.16 -2.11
N GLY A 171 -18.67 22.89 -1.58
CA GLY A 171 -18.92 24.03 -0.71
C GLY A 171 -19.91 24.91 -1.44
N ARG A 172 -21.12 25.00 -0.90
CA ARG A 172 -22.21 25.81 -1.43
C ARG A 172 -21.74 27.26 -1.28
N SER A 173 -21.07 27.79 -2.31
CA SER A 173 -20.70 29.19 -2.40
C SER A 173 -22.00 29.99 -2.41
N SER A 174 -22.35 30.52 -1.24
CA SER A 174 -23.41 31.51 -1.09
C SER A 174 -22.96 32.76 -1.83
N ARG A 175 -23.49 32.94 -3.05
CA ARG A 175 -23.40 34.19 -3.81
C ARG A 175 -23.87 35.33 -2.90
N PRO A 176 -23.07 36.40 -2.71
CA PRO A 176 -23.58 37.59 -2.05
C PRO A 176 -24.57 38.28 -3.01
N SER A 177 -25.80 38.47 -2.54
CA SER A 177 -26.84 39.21 -3.26
C SER A 177 -26.39 40.67 -3.41
N LYS A 178 -26.02 41.08 -4.62
CA LYS A 178 -25.89 42.49 -4.99
C LYS A 178 -27.30 43.06 -5.20
N ASN A 179 -27.90 43.63 -4.17
CA ASN A 179 -28.96 44.64 -4.36
C ASN A 179 -28.30 46.01 -4.42
N GLY A 180 -28.08 46.49 -5.64
CA GLY A 180 -27.73 47.88 -5.90
C GLY A 180 -28.99 48.75 -5.97
N ARG A 181 -28.90 49.92 -5.31
CA ARG A 181 -29.47 51.26 -5.64
C ARG A 181 -30.98 51.36 -5.95
N ALA A 182 -31.71 52.38 -5.52
CA ALA A 182 -31.38 53.79 -5.27
C ALA A 182 -32.54 54.47 -4.52
N PRO A 183 -32.32 55.68 -3.97
CA PRO A 183 -33.31 56.42 -3.19
C PRO A 183 -34.30 57.18 -4.09
N GLN A 184 -35.54 57.37 -3.61
CA GLN A 184 -36.29 58.64 -3.53
C GLN A 184 -37.40 58.47 -2.50
#